data_AF-A0AAW0N7A7-F1
#
_entry.id   AF-A0AAW0N7A7-F1
#
_cell.length_a   1.000
_cell.length_b   1.000
_cell.length_c   1.000
_cell.angle_alpha   90.00
_cell.angle_beta   90.00
_cell.angle_gamma   90.00
#
_symmetry.space_group_name_H-M   'P 1'
#
loop_
_entity.id
_entity.type
_entity.pdbx_description
1 polymer ?
#
loop_
_entity_poly.entity_id
_entity_poly.type
_entity_poly.pdbx_seq_one_letter_code
_entity_poly.pdbx_strand_id
1 'polypeptide(L)'
;MGGIILPRRMFLWSMSVIYLSAFVSLYVQIPGLYGNSGLLPARWRLRYSGKSLWEQLWTSPSLLWLGPHLGLDTHTCMELLCLLGAALSLAATLIEAFRDSVVFFCLWALYMSMYQVGQVFLYFQWDNLLLETGFLCVLVAPLTVVRGSSSVRDHDGVTFWLVRWLLFRLMFASGVVKLTSRCPTWWGLTALTYHYETQCIPTSLAWFAHQLPVWWQKLSVVGTFFIEIAVPPLFFSPLRRLRIASFYLQILLQVLIILSGNYNFFNLLTIALCLSLLDDQHVYFWICKPYQTIHRESWLWSWLVYIVELMVWAFLVFATILCFDLQIDIQKKSITSSTAFTYHQFNQFLRL
;
A
#
# COMPACT_ATOMS: atom_id res chain seq x y z
N MET A 1 -19.93 -5.91 -12.72
CA MET A 1 -18.69 -6.20 -11.95
C MET A 1 -18.84 -7.59 -11.34
N GLY A 2 -17.80 -8.43 -11.37
CA GLY A 2 -17.84 -9.75 -10.72
C GLY A 2 -17.97 -9.62 -9.19
N GLY A 3 -18.28 -10.73 -8.51
CA GLY A 3 -18.23 -10.77 -7.05
C GLY A 3 -16.83 -10.40 -6.54
N ILE A 4 -16.73 -9.97 -5.29
CA ILE A 4 -15.44 -9.56 -4.67
C ILE A 4 -15.18 -10.27 -3.33
N ILE A 5 -15.84 -11.40 -3.10
CA ILE A 5 -15.81 -12.11 -1.82
C ILE A 5 -14.41 -12.70 -1.57
N LEU A 6 -13.78 -13.30 -2.58
CA LEU A 6 -12.46 -13.91 -2.47
C LEU A 6 -11.35 -12.86 -2.36
N PRO A 7 -11.28 -11.81 -3.20
CA PRO A 7 -10.36 -10.70 -3.01
C PRO A 7 -10.45 -10.08 -1.61
N ARG A 8 -11.67 -9.91 -1.07
CA ARG A 8 -11.89 -9.43 0.32
C ARG A 8 -11.28 -10.36 1.36
N ARG A 9 -11.51 -11.67 1.26
CA ARG A 9 -10.92 -12.64 2.19
C ARG A 9 -9.40 -12.65 2.12
N MET A 10 -8.83 -12.55 0.91
CA MET A 10 -7.38 -12.46 0.71
C MET A 10 -6.83 -11.16 1.29
N PHE A 11 -7.49 -10.03 1.05
CA PHE A 11 -7.09 -8.73 1.60
C PHE A 11 -7.04 -8.74 3.13
N LEU A 12 -8.12 -9.20 3.78
CA LEU A 12 -8.16 -9.29 5.25
C LEU A 12 -7.10 -10.25 5.80
N TRP A 13 -6.84 -11.36 5.11
CA TRP A 13 -5.78 -12.29 5.49
C TRP A 13 -4.38 -11.67 5.33
N SER A 14 -4.11 -10.97 4.22
CA SER A 14 -2.85 -10.26 4.02
C SER A 14 -2.64 -9.20 5.10
N MET A 15 -3.70 -8.48 5.48
CA MET A 15 -3.65 -7.48 6.54
C MET A 15 -3.37 -8.07 7.92
N SER A 16 -3.90 -9.25 8.25
CA SER A 16 -3.56 -9.91 9.53
C SER A 16 -2.09 -10.31 9.57
N VAL A 17 -1.53 -10.81 8.46
CA VAL A 17 -0.08 -11.12 8.36
C VAL A 17 0.79 -9.86 8.48
N ILE A 18 0.37 -8.74 7.88
CA ILE A 18 1.08 -7.46 7.98
C ILE A 18 1.06 -6.94 9.41
N TYR A 19 -0.10 -6.96 10.09
CA TYR A 19 -0.20 -6.60 11.49
C TYR A 19 0.69 -7.47 12.38
N LEU A 20 0.67 -8.79 12.17
CA LEU A 20 1.53 -9.72 12.90
C LEU A 20 3.01 -9.34 12.74
N SER A 21 3.44 -9.10 11.50
CA SER A 21 4.81 -8.70 11.18
C SER A 21 5.18 -7.37 11.84
N ALA A 22 4.28 -6.39 11.81
CA ALA A 22 4.47 -5.07 12.42
C ALA A 22 4.58 -5.15 13.95
N PHE A 23 3.69 -5.88 14.63
CA PHE A 23 3.70 -6.01 16.09
C PHE A 23 4.91 -6.82 16.58
N VAL A 24 5.26 -7.92 15.91
CA VAL A 24 6.44 -8.73 16.27
C VAL A 24 7.72 -7.94 16.06
N SER A 25 7.85 -7.23 14.94
CA SER A 25 9.00 -6.36 14.66
C SER A 25 9.13 -5.26 15.70
N LEU A 26 8.02 -4.61 16.07
CA LEU A 26 8.00 -3.56 17.08
C LEU A 26 8.35 -4.10 18.47
N TYR A 27 7.85 -5.28 18.84
CA TYR A 27 8.15 -5.92 20.13
C TYR A 27 9.66 -6.07 20.35
N VAL A 28 10.40 -6.57 19.35
CA VAL A 28 11.85 -6.75 19.44
C VAL A 28 12.59 -5.41 19.58
N GLN A 29 12.03 -4.32 19.03
CA GLN A 29 12.64 -3.00 19.05
C GLN A 29 12.36 -2.19 20.33
N ILE A 30 11.30 -2.53 21.08
CA ILE A 30 10.86 -1.76 22.26
C ILE A 30 11.97 -1.57 23.30
N PRO A 31 12.71 -2.60 23.74
CA PRO A 31 13.71 -2.43 24.80
C PRO A 31 14.82 -1.44 24.42
N GLY A 32 15.24 -1.44 23.14
CA GLY A 32 16.31 -0.58 22.64
C GLY A 32 15.85 0.83 22.25
N LEU A 33 14.64 0.98 21.71
CA LEU A 33 14.15 2.27 21.23
C LEU A 33 13.34 3.03 22.28
N TYR A 34 12.37 2.37 22.91
CA TYR A 34 11.31 3.02 23.69
C TYR A 34 11.34 2.70 25.18
N GLY A 35 12.14 1.72 25.60
CA GLY A 35 12.30 1.36 27.00
C GLY A 35 12.89 2.47 27.84
N ASN A 36 12.93 2.25 29.16
CA ASN A 36 13.39 3.26 30.12
C ASN A 36 14.83 3.74 29.87
N SER A 37 15.67 2.85 29.33
CA SER A 37 17.04 3.11 28.91
C SER A 37 17.20 3.14 27.38
N GLY A 38 16.08 3.20 26.65
CA GLY A 38 16.08 3.26 25.19
C GLY A 38 16.51 4.62 24.66
N LEU A 39 16.76 4.70 23.35
CA LEU A 39 17.18 5.94 22.69
C LEU A 39 16.15 7.07 22.84
N LEU A 40 14.85 6.75 22.74
CA LEU A 40 13.74 7.69 22.88
C LEU A 40 12.66 7.10 23.81
N PRO A 41 12.85 7.16 25.14
CA PRO A 41 11.93 6.53 26.08
C PRO A 41 10.50 7.04 25.94
N ALA A 42 9.56 6.11 25.80
CA ALA A 42 8.14 6.38 25.60
C ALA A 42 7.51 7.20 26.75
N ARG A 43 7.98 6.99 27.98
CA ARG A 43 7.52 7.70 29.19
C ARG A 43 7.59 9.22 29.07
N TRP A 44 8.47 9.76 28.24
CA TRP A 44 8.59 11.22 28.06
C TRP A 44 7.41 11.82 27.30
N ARG A 45 6.70 11.03 26.49
CA ARG A 45 5.48 11.45 25.79
C ARG A 45 4.23 11.30 26.67
N LEU A 46 4.26 10.36 27.61
CA LEU A 46 3.17 10.08 28.55
C LEU A 46 3.38 10.79 29.90
N ARG A 47 3.89 12.04 29.90
CA ARG A 47 4.05 12.80 31.14
C ARG A 47 2.69 13.06 31.77
N TYR A 48 2.51 12.57 33.00
CA TYR A 48 1.30 12.75 33.77
C TYR A 48 1.04 14.24 34.02
N SER A 49 0.02 14.80 33.36
CA SER A 49 -0.30 16.23 33.44
C SER A 49 -1.35 16.55 34.50
N GLY A 50 -1.74 15.59 35.36
CA GLY A 50 -2.83 15.75 36.34
C GLY A 50 -4.23 15.93 35.74
N LYS A 51 -4.37 15.80 34.41
CA LYS A 51 -5.64 15.88 33.68
C LYS A 51 -6.44 14.59 33.86
N SER A 52 -7.75 14.66 33.69
CA SER A 52 -8.60 13.47 33.70
C SER A 52 -8.21 12.49 32.58
N LEU A 53 -8.42 11.19 32.77
CA LEU A 53 -8.16 10.17 31.74
C LEU A 53 -8.87 10.48 30.41
N TRP A 54 -10.09 11.01 30.50
CA TRP A 54 -10.89 11.37 29.34
C TRP A 54 -10.23 12.49 28.51
N GLU A 55 -9.74 13.54 29.17
CA GLU A 55 -9.01 14.63 28.49
C GLU A 55 -7.68 14.15 27.90
N GLN A 56 -6.99 13.22 28.56
CA GLN A 56 -5.75 12.64 28.05
C GLN A 56 -5.99 11.79 26.79
N LEU A 57 -7.04 10.96 26.79
CA LEU A 57 -7.45 10.17 25.62
C LEU A 57 -7.93 11.06 24.47
N TRP A 58 -8.63 12.16 24.76
CA TRP A 58 -9.09 13.10 23.74
C TRP A 58 -7.93 13.86 23.07
N THR A 59 -6.91 14.21 23.85
CA THR A 59 -5.73 14.94 23.35
C THR A 59 -4.70 14.02 22.68
N SER A 60 -4.60 12.77 23.13
CA SER A 60 -3.68 11.78 22.60
C SER A 60 -4.28 10.37 22.76
N PRO A 61 -4.97 9.85 21.74
CA PRO A 61 -5.65 8.55 21.84
C PRO A 61 -4.63 7.43 21.93
N SER A 62 -4.37 6.95 23.15
CA SER A 62 -3.48 5.82 23.40
C SER A 62 -3.95 5.01 24.61
N LEU A 63 -4.00 3.68 24.45
CA LEU A 63 -4.30 2.75 25.53
C LEU A 63 -3.21 2.72 26.61
N LEU A 64 -2.02 3.27 26.32
CA LEU A 64 -0.90 3.35 27.27
C LEU A 64 -1.22 4.24 28.48
N TRP A 65 -2.20 5.15 28.38
CA TRP A 65 -2.68 5.92 29.54
C TRP A 65 -3.33 5.05 30.62
N LEU A 66 -3.77 3.83 30.29
CA LEU A 66 -4.30 2.87 31.26
C LEU A 66 -3.20 2.12 32.03
N GLY A 67 -1.96 2.11 31.52
CA GLY A 67 -0.83 1.41 32.14
C GLY A 67 -0.59 1.80 33.60
N PRO A 68 -0.47 3.10 33.94
CA PRO A 68 -0.30 3.54 35.32
C PRO A 68 -1.44 3.13 36.25
N HIS A 69 -2.68 3.07 35.76
CA HIS A 69 -3.84 2.61 36.55
C HIS A 69 -3.79 1.11 36.86
N LEU A 70 -3.13 0.34 36.01
CA LEU A 70 -2.89 -1.10 36.20
C LEU A 70 -1.60 -1.37 37.00
N GLY A 71 -0.88 -0.33 37.44
CA GLY A 71 0.42 -0.46 38.11
C GLY A 71 1.55 -0.94 37.18
N LEU A 72 1.35 -0.86 35.87
CA LEU A 72 2.33 -1.29 34.88
C LEU A 72 3.19 -0.11 34.43
N ASP A 73 4.49 -0.38 34.28
CA ASP A 73 5.40 0.58 33.68
C ASP A 73 5.09 0.75 32.18
N THR A 74 5.45 1.92 31.62
CA THR A 74 5.16 2.25 30.21
C THR A 74 5.78 1.24 29.26
N HIS A 75 7.01 0.81 29.54
CA HIS A 75 7.73 -0.20 28.76
C HIS A 75 6.96 -1.53 28.71
N THR A 76 6.60 -2.07 29.87
CA THR A 76 5.87 -3.34 29.99
C THR A 76 4.48 -3.25 29.36
N CYS A 77 3.81 -2.10 29.49
CA CYS A 77 2.53 -1.87 28.84
C CYS A 77 2.66 -1.92 27.30
N MET A 78 3.69 -1.27 26.74
CA MET A 78 3.99 -1.33 25.30
C MET A 78 4.26 -2.75 24.81
N GLU A 79 5.06 -3.53 25.56
CA GLU A 79 5.32 -4.94 25.26
C GLU A 79 4.03 -5.77 25.26
N LEU A 80 3.18 -5.58 26.27
CA LEU A 80 1.90 -6.26 26.39
C LEU A 80 0.97 -5.92 25.22
N LEU A 81 0.86 -4.65 24.83
CA LEU A 81 0.05 -4.25 23.67
C LEU A 81 0.56 -4.90 22.38
N CYS A 82 1.89 -4.99 22.19
CA CYS A 82 2.47 -5.68 21.05
C CYS A 82 2.19 -7.18 21.06
N LEU A 83 2.31 -7.85 22.21
CA LEU A 83 2.00 -9.27 22.35
C LEU A 83 0.52 -9.56 22.10
N LEU A 84 -0.38 -8.73 22.62
CA LEU A 84 -1.82 -8.81 22.35
C LEU A 84 -2.12 -8.60 20.87
N GLY A 85 -1.50 -7.59 20.25
CA GLY A 85 -1.63 -7.33 18.82
C GLY A 85 -1.11 -8.49 17.96
N ALA A 86 0.03 -9.07 18.33
CA ALA A 86 0.59 -10.25 17.68
C ALA A 86 -0.32 -11.49 17.85
N ALA A 87 -0.85 -11.73 19.04
CA ALA A 87 -1.77 -12.86 19.28
C ALA A 87 -3.09 -12.72 18.50
N LEU A 88 -3.70 -11.53 18.51
CA LEU A 88 -4.93 -11.26 17.75
C LEU A 88 -4.72 -11.36 16.24
N SER A 89 -3.61 -10.83 15.74
CA SER A 89 -3.28 -10.91 14.31
C SER A 89 -2.98 -12.35 13.89
N LEU A 90 -2.24 -13.12 14.69
CA LEU A 90 -2.03 -14.54 14.46
C LEU A 90 -3.35 -15.32 14.45
N ALA A 91 -4.25 -15.06 15.40
CA ALA A 91 -5.57 -15.67 15.42
C ALA A 91 -6.38 -15.35 14.16
N ALA A 92 -6.35 -14.09 13.69
CA ALA A 92 -6.99 -13.67 12.44
C ALA A 92 -6.34 -14.27 11.18
N THR A 93 -5.03 -14.58 11.21
CA THR A 93 -4.35 -15.28 10.12
C THR A 93 -4.75 -16.77 10.06
N LEU A 94 -4.85 -17.43 11.21
CA LEU A 94 -5.12 -18.87 11.30
C LEU A 94 -6.61 -19.21 11.18
N ILE A 95 -7.50 -18.37 11.72
CA ILE A 95 -8.93 -18.67 11.85
C ILE A 95 -9.75 -17.61 11.10
N GLU A 96 -10.56 -18.04 10.13
CA GLU A 96 -11.39 -17.13 9.34
C GLU A 96 -12.42 -16.36 10.19
N ALA A 97 -12.96 -16.97 11.24
CA ALA A 97 -13.91 -16.34 12.14
C ALA A 97 -13.34 -15.12 12.89
N PHE A 98 -12.02 -15.02 13.04
CA PHE A 98 -11.36 -13.87 13.69
C PHE A 98 -11.09 -12.72 12.71
N ARG A 99 -11.39 -12.86 11.41
CA ARG A 99 -11.30 -11.77 10.42
C ARG A 99 -12.55 -10.88 10.44
N ASP A 100 -12.92 -10.43 11.64
CA ASP A 100 -14.07 -9.56 11.89
C ASP A 100 -13.62 -8.10 12.07
N SER A 101 -14.50 -7.17 11.72
CA SER A 101 -14.40 -5.73 11.98
C SER A 101 -13.93 -5.39 13.40
N VAL A 102 -14.42 -6.09 14.43
CA VAL A 102 -14.07 -5.84 15.83
C VAL A 102 -12.60 -6.18 16.09
N VAL A 103 -12.12 -7.29 15.54
CA VAL A 103 -10.72 -7.70 15.68
C VAL A 103 -9.81 -6.70 14.96
N PHE A 104 -10.16 -6.28 13.74
CA PHE A 104 -9.40 -5.24 13.03
C PHE A 104 -9.45 -3.89 13.72
N PHE A 105 -10.56 -3.52 14.38
CA PHE A 105 -10.65 -2.31 15.18
C PHE A 105 -9.72 -2.38 16.40
N CYS A 106 -9.68 -3.52 17.09
CA CYS A 106 -8.73 -3.76 18.18
C CYS A 106 -7.29 -3.67 17.70
N LEU A 107 -6.93 -4.34 16.59
CA LEU A 107 -5.59 -4.27 16.00
C LEU A 107 -5.21 -2.83 15.63
N TRP A 108 -6.13 -2.09 15.01
CA TRP A 108 -5.95 -0.69 14.67
C TRP A 108 -5.73 0.18 15.92
N ALA A 109 -6.56 0.02 16.96
CA ALA A 109 -6.45 0.80 18.20
C ALA A 109 -5.15 0.49 18.97
N LEU A 110 -4.73 -0.78 19.01
CA LEU A 110 -3.45 -1.20 19.60
C LEU A 110 -2.28 -0.54 18.85
N TYR A 111 -2.30 -0.57 17.51
CA TYR A 111 -1.23 0.02 16.72
C TYR A 111 -1.22 1.56 16.79
N MET A 112 -2.39 2.21 16.78
CA MET A 112 -2.55 3.65 16.97
C MET A 112 -2.00 4.11 18.32
N SER A 113 -2.21 3.31 19.38
CA SER A 113 -1.69 3.59 20.71
C SER A 113 -0.17 3.65 20.74
N MET A 114 0.48 2.75 19.99
CA MET A 114 1.93 2.68 19.84
C MET A 114 2.44 3.83 18.96
N TYR A 115 1.78 4.09 17.83
CA TYR A 115 2.11 5.17 16.91
C TYR A 115 2.16 6.54 17.60
N GLN A 116 1.17 6.84 18.45
CA GLN A 116 1.09 8.12 19.17
C GLN A 116 2.33 8.38 20.06
N VAL A 117 2.93 7.33 20.60
CA VAL A 117 4.07 7.40 21.54
C VAL A 117 5.41 7.08 20.85
N GLY A 118 5.37 6.51 19.66
CA GLY A 118 6.53 6.00 18.92
C GLY A 118 7.44 7.03 18.24
N GLN A 119 7.14 8.33 18.38
CA GLN A 119 8.03 9.44 17.97
C GLN A 119 8.62 9.25 16.56
N VAL A 120 9.90 9.56 16.36
CA VAL A 120 10.56 9.57 15.04
C VAL A 120 10.62 8.17 14.40
N PHE A 121 10.64 7.11 15.21
CA PHE A 121 10.81 5.73 14.72
C PHE A 121 9.50 5.08 14.24
N LEU A 122 8.33 5.58 14.64
CA LEU A 122 7.00 5.14 14.14
C LEU A 122 6.25 6.20 13.32
N TYR A 123 6.90 7.33 13.01
CA TYR A 123 6.32 8.40 12.19
C TYR A 123 6.74 8.28 10.72
N PHE A 124 6.87 7.07 10.19
CA PHE A 124 7.16 6.86 8.77
C PHE A 124 5.88 6.71 7.94
N GLN A 125 6.01 6.92 6.63
CA GLN A 125 4.89 6.89 5.68
C GLN A 125 4.17 5.54 5.66
N TRP A 126 4.89 4.44 5.89
CA TRP A 126 4.30 3.10 5.94
C TRP A 126 3.44 2.87 7.20
N ASP A 127 3.78 3.48 8.34
CA ASP A 127 2.99 3.37 9.56
C ASP A 127 1.67 4.15 9.42
N ASN A 128 1.71 5.33 8.78
CA ASN A 128 0.52 6.09 8.39
C ASN A 128 -0.38 5.28 7.45
N LEU A 129 0.21 4.66 6.42
CA LEU A 129 -0.54 3.84 5.47
C LEU A 129 -1.16 2.61 6.16
N LEU A 130 -0.47 2.00 7.12
CA LEU A 130 -1.00 0.87 7.90
C LEU A 130 -2.19 1.30 8.76
N LEU A 131 -2.14 2.48 9.38
CA LEU A 131 -3.27 3.03 10.14
C LEU A 131 -4.48 3.34 9.25
N GLU A 132 -4.27 3.96 8.09
CA GLU A 132 -5.36 4.24 7.15
C GLU A 132 -5.96 2.96 6.58
N THR A 133 -5.11 2.01 6.16
CA THR A 133 -5.57 0.71 5.63
C THR A 133 -6.26 -0.10 6.71
N GLY A 134 -5.73 -0.08 7.93
CA GLY A 134 -6.31 -0.72 9.11
C GLY A 134 -7.70 -0.21 9.44
N PHE A 135 -7.91 1.10 9.38
CA PHE A 135 -9.23 1.69 9.53
C PHE A 135 -10.18 1.23 8.42
N LEU A 136 -9.71 1.17 7.17
CA LEU A 136 -10.51 0.60 6.07
C LEU A 136 -10.82 -0.89 6.28
N CYS A 137 -9.93 -1.68 6.90
CA CYS A 137 -10.21 -3.07 7.25
C CYS A 137 -11.41 -3.20 8.19
N VAL A 138 -11.62 -2.26 9.11
CA VAL A 138 -12.80 -2.25 9.99
C VAL A 138 -14.09 -2.17 9.18
N LEU A 139 -14.09 -1.38 8.11
CA LEU A 139 -15.25 -1.20 7.22
C LEU A 139 -15.43 -2.36 6.24
N VAL A 140 -14.32 -2.93 5.76
CA VAL A 140 -14.30 -4.03 4.78
C VAL A 140 -14.62 -5.37 5.43
N ALA A 141 -14.22 -5.57 6.69
CA ALA A 141 -14.42 -6.83 7.39
C ALA A 141 -15.90 -7.05 7.75
N PRO A 142 -16.38 -8.30 7.69
CA PRO A 142 -17.75 -8.62 8.04
C PRO A 142 -17.99 -8.44 9.55
N LEU A 143 -19.13 -7.84 9.94
CA LEU A 143 -19.57 -7.73 11.34
C LEU A 143 -20.25 -9.02 11.82
N THR A 144 -19.53 -10.13 11.89
CA THR A 144 -20.12 -11.43 12.24
C THR A 144 -20.46 -11.59 13.73
N VAL A 145 -19.66 -11.03 14.62
CA VAL A 145 -19.82 -11.12 16.08
C VAL A 145 -21.08 -10.40 16.55
N VAL A 146 -21.46 -9.30 15.89
CA VAL A 146 -22.59 -8.45 16.30
C VAL A 146 -23.87 -8.77 15.52
N ARG A 147 -23.79 -9.09 14.23
CA ARG A 147 -24.99 -9.24 13.35
C ARG A 147 -25.30 -10.67 12.90
N GLY A 148 -24.45 -11.65 13.25
CA GLY A 148 -24.59 -13.01 12.76
C GLY A 148 -24.24 -13.15 11.27
N SER A 149 -23.96 -14.39 10.85
CA SER A 149 -23.34 -14.75 9.57
C SER A 149 -24.11 -14.33 8.30
N SER A 150 -25.43 -14.09 8.39
CA SER A 150 -26.31 -13.93 7.23
C SER A 150 -26.35 -12.52 6.62
N SER A 151 -25.92 -11.46 7.33
CA SER A 151 -26.06 -10.06 6.87
C SER A 151 -24.87 -9.51 6.06
N VAL A 152 -23.86 -10.33 5.78
CA VAL A 152 -22.56 -9.92 5.18
C VAL A 152 -22.63 -9.64 3.66
N ARG A 153 -23.79 -9.82 3.04
CA ARG A 153 -23.89 -9.94 1.57
C ARG A 153 -23.97 -8.61 0.79
N ASP A 154 -24.31 -7.48 1.42
CA ASP A 154 -24.73 -6.29 0.64
C ASP A 154 -23.82 -5.05 0.72
N HIS A 155 -22.74 -5.06 1.51
CA HIS A 155 -21.88 -3.87 1.74
C HIS A 155 -20.61 -3.80 0.85
N ASP A 156 -20.47 -4.70 -0.13
CA ASP A 156 -19.16 -4.99 -0.74
C ASP A 156 -18.69 -3.98 -1.80
N GLY A 157 -19.59 -3.39 -2.59
CA GLY A 157 -19.19 -2.50 -3.68
C GLY A 157 -18.50 -1.21 -3.22
N VAL A 158 -18.96 -0.62 -2.10
CA VAL A 158 -18.51 0.69 -1.61
C VAL A 158 -17.22 0.59 -0.82
N THR A 159 -17.03 -0.48 -0.04
CA THR A 159 -15.86 -0.65 0.84
C THR A 159 -14.58 -0.84 0.04
N PHE A 160 -14.61 -1.65 -1.03
CA PHE A 160 -13.48 -1.83 -1.93
C PHE A 160 -13.17 -0.58 -2.77
N TRP A 161 -14.15 0.29 -3.00
CA TRP A 161 -13.92 1.56 -3.67
C TRP A 161 -13.01 2.49 -2.84
N LEU A 162 -13.19 2.52 -1.50
CA LEU A 162 -12.30 3.26 -0.60
C LEU A 162 -10.87 2.70 -0.60
N VAL A 163 -10.71 1.37 -0.64
CA VAL A 163 -9.39 0.73 -0.73
C VAL A 163 -8.71 1.06 -2.07
N ARG A 164 -9.47 1.06 -3.18
CA ARG A 164 -8.97 1.50 -4.49
C ARG A 164 -8.58 2.98 -4.49
N TRP A 165 -9.35 3.82 -3.81
CA TRP A 165 -9.01 5.23 -3.63
C TRP A 165 -7.71 5.42 -2.85
N LEU A 166 -7.53 4.68 -1.76
CA LEU A 166 -6.29 4.72 -1.00
C LEU A 166 -5.09 4.26 -1.85
N LEU A 167 -5.24 3.19 -2.63
CA LEU A 167 -4.23 2.71 -3.57
C LEU A 167 -3.92 3.74 -4.66
N PHE A 168 -4.95 4.34 -5.25
CA PHE A 168 -4.79 5.42 -6.23
C PHE A 168 -3.99 6.58 -5.64
N ARG A 169 -4.39 7.07 -4.46
CA ARG A 169 -3.73 8.18 -3.78
C ARG A 169 -2.27 7.83 -3.48
N LEU A 170 -2.00 6.62 -3.01
CA LEU A 170 -0.64 6.15 -2.74
C LEU A 170 0.24 6.20 -4.00
N MET A 171 -0.19 5.53 -5.07
CA MET A 171 0.61 5.42 -6.29
C MET A 171 0.73 6.76 -7.03
N PHE A 172 -0.38 7.48 -7.16
CA PHE A 172 -0.41 8.77 -7.84
C PHE A 172 0.43 9.81 -7.09
N ALA A 173 0.29 9.90 -5.76
CA ALA A 173 1.11 10.82 -4.98
C ALA A 173 2.59 10.44 -5.01
N SER A 174 2.94 9.15 -4.99
CA SER A 174 4.35 8.72 -5.06
C SER A 174 5.02 9.16 -6.37
N GLY A 175 4.30 9.14 -7.49
CA GLY A 175 4.79 9.64 -8.79
C GLY A 175 4.81 11.16 -8.88
N VAL A 176 3.73 11.83 -8.47
CA VAL A 176 3.60 13.28 -8.55
C VAL A 176 4.62 14.01 -7.65
N VAL A 177 4.90 13.49 -6.45
CA VAL A 177 5.88 14.08 -5.54
C VAL A 177 7.29 14.08 -6.14
N LYS A 178 7.65 13.05 -6.93
CA LYS A 178 8.95 12.98 -7.62
C LYS A 178 9.14 14.15 -8.59
N LEU A 179 8.13 14.50 -9.37
CA LEU A 179 8.19 15.63 -10.31
C LEU A 179 8.03 16.99 -9.61
N THR A 180 7.14 17.08 -8.62
CA THR A 180 6.93 18.33 -7.86
C THR A 180 8.11 18.70 -6.96
N SER A 181 8.94 17.73 -6.58
CA SER A 181 10.19 17.96 -5.80
C SER A 181 11.20 18.87 -6.50
N ARG A 182 11.07 19.08 -7.83
CA ARG A 182 12.03 19.80 -8.68
C ARG A 182 13.45 19.23 -8.66
N CYS A 183 13.61 17.98 -8.24
CA CYS A 183 14.91 17.34 -8.24
C CYS A 183 15.43 17.17 -9.69
N PRO A 184 16.63 17.66 -10.01
CA PRO A 184 17.19 17.55 -11.36
C PRO A 184 17.31 16.10 -11.87
N THR A 185 17.50 15.13 -10.97
CA THR A 185 17.64 13.72 -11.37
C THR A 185 16.32 13.08 -11.77
N TRP A 186 15.20 13.45 -11.14
CA TRP A 186 13.87 13.00 -11.56
C TRP A 186 13.46 13.62 -12.90
N TRP A 187 13.74 14.91 -13.09
CA TRP A 187 13.48 15.61 -14.36
C TRP A 187 14.43 15.17 -15.50
N GLY A 188 15.68 14.85 -15.17
CA GLY A 188 16.69 14.33 -16.10
C GLY A 188 16.59 12.83 -16.38
N LEU A 189 15.60 12.14 -15.78
CA LEU A 189 15.39 10.69 -15.86
C LEU A 189 16.55 9.84 -15.36
N THR A 190 17.48 10.40 -14.57
CA THR A 190 18.64 9.69 -14.03
C THR A 190 18.46 9.25 -12.58
N ALA A 191 17.31 9.49 -11.95
CA ALA A 191 17.11 9.19 -10.53
C ALA A 191 17.47 7.74 -10.14
N LEU A 192 17.17 6.75 -10.98
CA LEU A 192 17.49 5.35 -10.68
C LEU A 192 18.98 5.01 -10.72
N THR A 193 19.84 5.85 -11.31
CA THR A 193 21.29 5.64 -11.22
C THR A 193 21.79 5.78 -9.78
N TYR A 194 21.15 6.63 -8.98
CA TYR A 194 21.49 6.85 -7.58
C TYR A 194 20.59 6.05 -6.63
N HIS A 195 19.34 5.81 -7.02
CA HIS A 195 18.34 5.20 -6.15
C HIS A 195 18.79 3.86 -5.54
N TYR A 196 19.43 3.00 -6.34
CA TYR A 196 19.88 1.69 -5.88
C TYR A 196 20.94 1.76 -4.77
N GLU A 197 21.73 2.83 -4.72
CA GLU A 197 22.74 3.06 -3.69
C GLU A 197 22.16 3.73 -2.45
N THR A 198 21.21 4.65 -2.63
CA THR A 198 20.70 5.53 -1.56
C THR A 198 19.41 5.06 -0.90
N GLN A 199 18.79 3.99 -1.40
CA GLN A 199 17.54 3.46 -0.86
C GLN A 199 17.71 2.80 0.52
N CYS A 200 16.58 2.55 1.19
CA CYS A 200 16.54 1.85 2.46
C CYS A 200 17.05 0.41 2.33
N ILE A 201 18.10 0.06 3.09
CA ILE A 201 18.67 -1.29 3.23
C ILE A 201 18.72 -2.00 1.86
N PRO A 202 19.62 -1.56 0.96
CA PRO A 202 19.73 -2.15 -0.37
C PRO A 202 20.10 -3.63 -0.28
N THR A 203 19.48 -4.45 -1.11
CA THR A 203 19.76 -5.89 -1.19
C THR A 203 20.96 -6.14 -2.12
N SER A 204 21.41 -7.39 -2.18
CA SER A 204 22.43 -7.81 -3.16
C SER A 204 22.00 -7.55 -4.61
N LEU A 205 20.70 -7.64 -4.92
CA LEU A 205 20.21 -7.36 -6.28
C LEU A 205 20.32 -5.88 -6.65
N ALA A 206 20.22 -4.96 -5.69
CA ALA A 206 20.44 -3.53 -5.99
C ALA A 206 21.82 -3.25 -6.58
N TRP A 207 22.84 -3.98 -6.14
CA TRP A 207 24.17 -3.86 -6.73
C TRP A 207 24.15 -4.22 -8.21
N PHE A 208 23.56 -5.35 -8.59
CA PHE A 208 23.42 -5.75 -10.00
C PHE A 208 22.55 -4.78 -10.79
N ALA A 209 21.45 -4.31 -10.20
CA ALA A 209 20.57 -3.33 -10.83
C ALA A 209 21.28 -1.99 -11.07
N HIS A 210 22.15 -1.57 -10.16
CA HIS A 210 22.96 -0.35 -10.29
C HIS A 210 23.94 -0.44 -11.47
N GLN A 211 24.53 -1.62 -11.72
CA GLN A 211 25.47 -1.83 -12.84
C GLN A 211 24.81 -1.80 -14.24
N LEU A 212 23.47 -1.74 -14.32
CA LEU A 212 22.78 -1.65 -15.60
C LEU A 212 23.11 -0.33 -16.33
N PRO A 213 23.19 -0.35 -17.67
CA PRO A 213 23.60 0.82 -18.44
C PRO A 213 22.61 1.98 -18.26
N VAL A 214 23.12 3.22 -18.39
CA VAL A 214 22.34 4.44 -18.11
C VAL A 214 21.04 4.53 -18.92
N TRP A 215 21.01 4.06 -20.16
CA TRP A 215 19.78 4.05 -20.96
C TRP A 215 18.68 3.18 -20.34
N TRP A 216 19.05 2.06 -19.70
CA TRP A 216 18.12 1.18 -18.99
C TRP A 216 17.59 1.85 -17.73
N GLN A 217 18.44 2.59 -17.03
CA GLN A 217 18.03 3.36 -15.84
C GLN A 217 17.04 4.46 -16.21
N LYS A 218 17.32 5.19 -17.29
CA LYS A 218 16.41 6.21 -17.80
C LYS A 218 15.07 5.63 -18.23
N LEU A 219 15.07 4.50 -18.93
CA LEU A 219 13.84 3.80 -19.29
C LEU A 219 13.07 3.34 -18.04
N SER A 220 13.78 2.86 -17.02
CA SER A 220 13.18 2.41 -15.77
C SER A 220 12.52 3.57 -15.01
N VAL A 221 13.10 4.78 -15.03
CA VAL A 221 12.45 5.99 -14.47
C VAL A 221 11.15 6.33 -15.22
N VAL A 222 11.16 6.22 -16.56
CA VAL A 222 9.94 6.40 -17.38
C VAL A 222 8.90 5.33 -17.03
N GLY A 223 9.32 4.07 -16.88
CA GLY A 223 8.45 2.98 -16.43
C GLY A 223 7.85 3.23 -15.04
N THR A 224 8.64 3.76 -14.11
CA THR A 224 8.14 4.19 -12.79
C THR A 224 7.07 5.27 -12.95
N PHE A 225 7.30 6.33 -13.72
CA PHE A 225 6.29 7.37 -13.94
C PHE A 225 5.03 6.82 -14.64
N PHE A 226 5.19 5.90 -15.58
CA PHE A 226 4.07 5.25 -16.23
C PHE A 226 3.20 4.49 -15.21
N ILE A 227 3.81 3.63 -14.40
CA ILE A 227 3.11 2.80 -13.41
C ILE A 227 2.54 3.64 -12.25
N GLU A 228 3.22 4.72 -11.86
CA GLU A 228 2.81 5.56 -10.73
C GLU A 228 1.86 6.70 -11.12
N ILE A 229 1.85 7.19 -12.36
CA ILE A 229 1.02 8.35 -12.76
C ILE A 229 -0.01 7.98 -13.81
N ALA A 230 0.38 7.28 -14.87
CA ALA A 230 -0.50 6.99 -16.00
C ALA A 230 -1.45 5.81 -15.73
N VAL A 231 -0.99 4.79 -15.00
CA VAL A 231 -1.76 3.59 -14.68
C VAL A 231 -2.82 3.79 -13.57
N PRO A 232 -2.61 4.55 -12.47
CA PRO A 232 -3.58 4.62 -11.39
C PRO A 232 -5.01 5.07 -11.77
N PRO A 233 -5.23 6.00 -12.73
CA PRO A 233 -6.58 6.28 -13.22
C PRO A 233 -7.35 5.05 -13.71
N LEU A 234 -6.64 4.03 -14.24
CA LEU A 234 -7.24 2.77 -14.69
C LEU A 234 -7.79 1.91 -13.55
N PHE A 235 -7.42 2.17 -12.29
CA PHE A 235 -7.96 1.46 -11.13
C PHE A 235 -9.48 1.58 -11.01
N PHE A 236 -10.02 2.72 -11.45
CA PHE A 236 -11.46 3.01 -11.47
C PHE A 236 -12.14 2.63 -12.78
N SER A 237 -11.39 2.10 -13.76
CA SER A 237 -11.96 1.73 -15.05
C SER A 237 -13.06 0.67 -14.87
N PRO A 238 -14.22 0.82 -15.53
CA PRO A 238 -15.24 -0.23 -15.53
C PRO A 238 -14.74 -1.50 -16.25
N LEU A 239 -13.77 -1.36 -17.16
CA LEU A 239 -13.19 -2.44 -17.94
C LEU A 239 -12.31 -3.35 -17.07
N ARG A 240 -12.77 -4.58 -16.89
CA ARG A 240 -12.12 -5.60 -16.04
C ARG A 240 -10.65 -5.82 -16.39
N ARG A 241 -10.33 -5.94 -17.67
CA ARG A 241 -8.97 -6.25 -18.15
C ARG A 241 -7.98 -5.13 -17.85
N LEU A 242 -8.40 -3.87 -17.99
CA LEU A 242 -7.57 -2.72 -17.62
C LEU A 242 -7.24 -2.73 -16.12
N ARG A 243 -8.20 -3.05 -15.25
CA ARG A 243 -7.93 -3.18 -13.81
C ARG A 243 -6.97 -4.32 -13.48
N ILE A 244 -7.13 -5.48 -14.13
CA ILE A 244 -6.25 -6.65 -13.92
C ILE A 244 -4.84 -6.38 -14.46
N ALA A 245 -4.71 -5.75 -15.61
CA ALA A 245 -3.41 -5.34 -16.15
C ALA A 245 -2.74 -4.31 -15.22
N SER A 246 -3.50 -3.35 -14.70
CA SER A 246 -3.03 -2.40 -13.70
C SER A 246 -2.56 -3.11 -12.43
N PHE A 247 -3.30 -4.12 -11.95
CA PHE A 247 -2.89 -4.97 -10.83
C PHE A 247 -1.50 -5.60 -11.08
N TYR A 248 -1.30 -6.25 -12.23
CA TYR A 248 -0.01 -6.89 -12.50
C TYR A 248 1.15 -5.90 -12.65
N LEU A 249 0.91 -4.72 -13.23
CA LEU A 249 1.92 -3.66 -13.29
C LEU A 249 2.32 -3.17 -11.90
N GLN A 250 1.36 -3.01 -10.99
CA GLN A 250 1.66 -2.65 -9.60
C GLN A 250 2.41 -3.76 -8.87
N ILE A 251 1.98 -5.01 -9.00
CA ILE A 251 2.69 -6.16 -8.41
C ILE A 251 4.13 -6.24 -8.93
N LEU A 252 4.34 -6.08 -10.25
CA LEU A 252 5.66 -6.07 -10.85
C LEU A 252 6.55 -5.00 -10.21
N LEU A 253 6.03 -3.76 -10.09
CA LEU A 253 6.76 -2.67 -9.45
C LEU A 253 7.11 -3.01 -8.00
N GLN A 254 6.15 -3.48 -7.19
CA GLN A 254 6.39 -3.82 -5.79
C GLN A 254 7.40 -4.96 -5.63
N VAL A 255 7.36 -5.98 -6.50
CA VAL A 255 8.33 -7.09 -6.48
C VAL A 255 9.73 -6.59 -6.82
N LEU A 256 9.88 -5.73 -7.83
CA LEU A 256 11.18 -5.13 -8.17
C LEU A 256 11.74 -4.28 -7.01
N ILE A 257 10.87 -3.55 -6.31
CA ILE A 257 11.24 -2.79 -5.11
C ILE A 257 11.68 -3.73 -4.00
N ILE A 258 10.92 -4.78 -3.66
CA ILE A 258 11.30 -5.79 -2.65
C ILE A 258 12.66 -6.43 -2.98
N LEU A 259 12.85 -6.78 -4.26
CA LEU A 259 14.06 -7.44 -4.69
C LEU A 259 15.28 -6.54 -4.60
N SER A 260 15.13 -5.21 -4.73
CA SER A 260 16.23 -4.25 -4.71
C SER A 260 16.43 -3.56 -3.36
N GLY A 261 15.40 -3.38 -2.54
CA GLY A 261 15.50 -2.69 -1.25
C GLY A 261 14.49 -3.20 -0.23
N ASN A 262 14.82 -3.05 1.04
CA ASN A 262 13.93 -3.44 2.13
C ASN A 262 13.24 -2.21 2.74
N TYR A 263 11.93 -2.12 2.51
CA TYR A 263 11.05 -1.06 2.98
C TYR A 263 10.08 -1.57 4.06
N ASN A 264 10.54 -2.48 4.93
CA ASN A 264 9.72 -3.11 5.97
C ASN A 264 8.48 -3.80 5.37
N PHE A 265 7.28 -3.55 5.91
CA PHE A 265 6.02 -4.11 5.39
C PHE A 265 5.35 -3.25 4.31
N PHE A 266 5.95 -2.13 3.89
CA PHE A 266 5.34 -1.19 2.93
C PHE A 266 4.94 -1.85 1.60
N ASN A 267 5.85 -2.62 1.02
CA ASN A 267 5.60 -3.27 -0.27
C ASN A 267 4.50 -4.33 -0.15
N LEU A 268 4.50 -5.09 0.95
CA LEU A 268 3.45 -6.09 1.23
C LEU A 268 2.08 -5.42 1.42
N LEU A 269 2.05 -4.27 2.10
CA LEU A 269 0.84 -3.47 2.28
C LEU A 269 0.31 -2.95 0.94
N THR A 270 1.19 -2.47 0.07
CA THR A 270 0.80 -2.03 -1.28
C THR A 270 0.28 -3.19 -2.13
N ILE A 271 0.91 -4.37 -2.05
CA ILE A 271 0.42 -5.60 -2.69
C ILE A 271 -0.97 -5.99 -2.15
N ALA A 272 -1.20 -5.88 -0.84
CA ALA A 272 -2.51 -6.14 -0.24
C ALA A 272 -3.57 -5.17 -0.79
N LEU A 273 -3.27 -3.87 -0.87
CA LEU A 273 -4.15 -2.87 -1.46
C LEU A 273 -4.48 -3.17 -2.94
N CYS A 274 -3.52 -3.71 -3.70
CA CYS A 274 -3.72 -4.11 -5.10
C CYS A 274 -4.82 -5.18 -5.26
N LEU A 275 -5.05 -6.04 -4.26
CA LEU A 275 -6.13 -7.04 -4.30
C LEU A 275 -7.50 -6.39 -4.52
N SER A 276 -7.67 -5.11 -4.18
CA SER A 276 -8.89 -4.36 -4.46
C SER A 276 -9.25 -4.26 -5.95
N LEU A 277 -8.27 -4.42 -6.85
CA LEU A 277 -8.46 -4.38 -8.30
C LEU A 277 -8.98 -5.68 -8.90
N LEU A 278 -8.91 -6.78 -8.14
CA LEU A 278 -9.31 -8.11 -8.58
C LEU A 278 -10.82 -8.35 -8.43
N ASP A 279 -11.30 -9.39 -9.11
CA ASP A 279 -12.64 -9.94 -8.97
C ASP A 279 -12.60 -11.44 -8.71
N ASP A 280 -13.70 -11.98 -8.18
CA ASP A 280 -13.86 -13.40 -7.87
C ASP A 280 -13.53 -14.27 -9.07
N GLN A 281 -13.97 -13.86 -10.27
CA GLN A 281 -13.67 -14.59 -11.52
C GLN A 281 -12.16 -14.77 -11.73
N HIS A 282 -11.35 -13.74 -11.47
CA HIS A 282 -9.90 -13.83 -11.62
C HIS A 282 -9.26 -14.70 -10.53
N VAL A 283 -9.75 -14.62 -9.30
CA VAL A 283 -9.26 -15.45 -8.20
C VAL A 283 -9.61 -16.92 -8.42
N TYR A 284 -10.82 -17.23 -8.91
CA TYR A 284 -11.21 -18.58 -9.30
C TYR A 284 -10.33 -19.13 -10.42
N PHE A 285 -9.97 -18.29 -11.39
CA PHE A 285 -9.01 -18.65 -12.44
C PHE A 285 -7.64 -19.02 -11.85
N TRP A 286 -7.11 -18.25 -10.90
CA TRP A 286 -5.84 -18.58 -10.22
C TRP A 286 -5.87 -19.89 -9.44
N ILE A 287 -7.01 -20.22 -8.82
CA ILE A 287 -7.19 -21.44 -8.02
C ILE A 287 -7.64 -22.62 -8.92
N CYS A 288 -7.68 -22.44 -10.25
CA CYS A 288 -8.11 -23.44 -11.23
C CYS A 288 -9.50 -24.03 -10.91
N LYS A 289 -10.41 -23.23 -10.35
CA LYS A 289 -11.76 -23.65 -9.99
C LYS A 289 -12.78 -23.14 -11.01
N PRO A 290 -13.79 -23.95 -11.37
CA PRO A 290 -14.80 -23.53 -12.33
C PRO A 290 -15.63 -22.38 -11.74
N TYR A 291 -15.69 -21.27 -12.48
CA TYR A 291 -16.57 -20.14 -12.17
C TYR A 291 -17.75 -20.16 -13.14
N GLN A 292 -18.98 -20.18 -12.60
CA GLN A 292 -20.18 -20.09 -13.42
C GLN A 292 -20.33 -18.65 -13.92
N THR A 293 -19.95 -18.41 -15.18
CA THR A 293 -20.21 -17.13 -15.84
C THR A 293 -21.69 -17.04 -16.19
N ILE A 294 -22.44 -16.26 -15.42
CA ILE A 294 -23.89 -16.08 -15.60
C ILE A 294 -24.22 -15.22 -16.83
N HIS A 295 -23.28 -14.41 -17.32
CA HIS A 295 -23.48 -13.56 -18.49
C HIS A 295 -22.74 -14.04 -19.73
N ARG A 296 -23.51 -14.37 -20.76
CA ARG A 296 -23.03 -14.64 -22.12
C ARG A 296 -23.08 -13.31 -22.88
N GLU A 297 -21.99 -12.55 -22.84
CA GLU A 297 -21.92 -11.30 -23.61
C GLU A 297 -21.99 -11.58 -25.11
N SER A 298 -22.66 -10.70 -25.85
CA SER A 298 -22.68 -10.80 -27.30
C SER A 298 -21.25 -10.65 -27.85
N TRP A 299 -20.92 -11.40 -28.90
CA TRP A 299 -19.60 -11.36 -29.53
C TRP A 299 -19.19 -9.94 -29.95
N LEU A 300 -20.13 -9.13 -30.43
CA LEU A 300 -19.91 -7.73 -30.81
C LEU A 300 -19.51 -6.86 -29.63
N TRP A 301 -20.21 -6.98 -28.49
CA TRP A 301 -19.85 -6.26 -27.26
C TRP A 301 -18.45 -6.61 -26.77
N SER A 302 -18.07 -7.88 -26.82
CA SER A 302 -16.72 -8.33 -26.45
C SER A 302 -15.63 -7.73 -27.35
N TRP A 303 -15.87 -7.68 -28.67
CA TRP A 303 -14.96 -7.02 -29.62
C TRP A 303 -14.85 -5.53 -29.39
N LEU A 304 -15.97 -4.84 -29.15
CA LEU A 304 -15.97 -3.41 -28.83
C LEU A 304 -15.16 -3.13 -27.56
N VAL A 305 -15.36 -3.91 -26.49
CA VAL A 305 -14.58 -3.79 -25.25
C VAL A 305 -13.09 -4.00 -25.51
N TYR A 306 -12.72 -4.98 -26.35
CA TYR A 306 -11.33 -5.24 -26.70
C TYR A 306 -10.70 -4.11 -27.50
N ILE A 307 -11.43 -3.53 -28.47
CA ILE A 307 -10.95 -2.38 -29.24
C ILE A 307 -10.73 -1.17 -28.32
N VAL A 308 -11.67 -0.88 -27.42
CA VAL A 308 -11.53 0.22 -26.45
C VAL A 308 -10.33 -0.01 -25.53
N GLU A 309 -10.13 -1.23 -25.04
CA GLU A 309 -8.95 -1.61 -24.26
C GLU A 309 -7.65 -1.32 -25.02
N LEU A 310 -7.56 -1.75 -26.28
CA LEU A 310 -6.38 -1.54 -27.12
C LEU A 310 -6.14 -0.05 -27.39
N MET A 311 -7.21 0.74 -27.62
CA MET A 311 -7.12 2.18 -27.79
C MET A 311 -6.61 2.88 -26.52
N VAL A 312 -7.07 2.46 -25.33
CA VAL A 312 -6.58 3.02 -24.07
C VAL A 312 -5.09 2.75 -23.88
N TRP A 313 -4.63 1.51 -24.11
CA TRP A 313 -3.20 1.19 -24.01
C TRP A 313 -2.37 1.91 -25.07
N ALA A 314 -2.83 1.95 -26.31
CA ALA A 314 -2.16 2.67 -27.38
C ALA A 314 -2.04 4.16 -27.06
N PHE A 315 -3.09 4.78 -26.52
CA PHE A 315 -3.08 6.16 -26.08
C PHE A 315 -2.08 6.39 -24.93
N LEU A 316 -2.08 5.54 -23.90
CA LEU A 316 -1.16 5.68 -22.78
C LEU A 316 0.31 5.51 -23.21
N VAL A 317 0.60 4.54 -24.08
CA VAL A 317 1.95 4.33 -24.63
C VAL A 317 2.36 5.53 -25.49
N PHE A 318 1.49 5.99 -26.39
CA PHE A 318 1.73 7.15 -27.23
C PHE A 318 1.97 8.42 -26.41
N ALA A 319 1.13 8.68 -25.42
CA ALA A 319 1.29 9.81 -24.50
C ALA A 319 2.61 9.72 -23.72
N THR A 320 3.04 8.51 -23.32
CA THR A 320 4.32 8.31 -22.63
C THR A 320 5.50 8.59 -23.57
N ILE A 321 5.43 8.13 -24.82
CA ILE A 321 6.44 8.41 -25.84
C ILE A 321 6.55 9.92 -26.08
N LEU A 322 5.42 10.63 -26.17
CA LEU A 322 5.41 12.09 -26.34
C LEU A 322 5.94 12.84 -25.11
N CYS A 323 5.50 12.48 -23.90
CA CYS A 323 5.89 13.16 -22.67
C CYS A 323 7.38 12.97 -22.33
N PHE A 324 7.97 11.84 -22.74
CA PHE A 324 9.36 11.48 -22.43
C PHE A 324 10.29 11.39 -23.65
N ASP A 325 9.86 11.90 -24.81
CA ASP A 325 10.59 11.93 -26.08
C ASP A 325 11.42 10.66 -26.31
N LEU A 326 10.73 9.51 -26.29
CA LEU A 326 11.36 8.19 -26.38
C LEU A 326 11.81 7.93 -27.82
N GLN A 327 13.13 7.91 -28.04
CA GLN A 327 13.73 7.62 -29.34
C GLN A 327 14.61 6.37 -29.26
N ILE A 328 14.48 5.50 -30.26
CA ILE A 328 15.24 4.25 -30.34
C ILE A 328 16.43 4.48 -31.27
N ASP A 329 17.64 4.43 -30.72
CA ASP A 329 18.87 4.44 -31.50
C ASP A 329 19.26 3.00 -31.84
N ILE A 330 18.92 2.58 -33.08
CA ILE A 330 19.18 1.23 -33.60
C ILE A 330 20.68 0.98 -33.73
N GLN A 331 21.49 2.00 -34.00
CA GLN A 331 22.93 1.84 -34.19
C GLN A 331 23.64 1.56 -32.87
N LYS A 332 23.24 2.25 -31.79
CA LYS A 332 23.83 2.09 -30.46
C LYS A 332 23.13 1.04 -29.59
N LYS A 333 22.03 0.46 -30.08
CA LYS A 333 21.12 -0.42 -29.30
C LYS A 333 20.73 0.22 -27.97
N SER A 334 20.46 1.53 -27.98
CA SER A 334 20.16 2.31 -26.78
C SER A 334 18.88 3.12 -26.97
N ILE A 335 18.19 3.38 -25.86
CA ILE A 335 16.99 4.23 -25.85
C ILE A 335 17.38 5.58 -25.26
N THR A 336 17.13 6.66 -26.00
CA THR A 336 17.25 8.02 -25.49
C THR A 336 15.89 8.50 -25.01
N SER A 337 15.87 9.15 -23.85
CA SER A 337 14.67 9.72 -23.26
C SER A 337 14.98 11.07 -22.63
N SER A 338 14.04 12.00 -22.74
CA SER A 338 14.12 13.34 -22.15
C SER A 338 12.73 13.85 -21.80
N THR A 339 12.59 14.65 -20.75
CA THR A 339 11.29 15.20 -20.36
C THR A 339 10.87 16.29 -21.36
N ALA A 340 9.78 16.04 -22.10
CA ALA A 340 9.29 16.93 -23.16
C ALA A 340 8.30 18.00 -22.67
N PHE A 341 8.01 18.03 -21.36
CA PHE A 341 7.11 18.98 -20.74
C PHE A 341 7.84 19.79 -19.66
N THR A 342 7.32 20.98 -19.38
CA THR A 342 7.87 21.88 -18.37
C THR A 342 7.20 21.69 -17.01
N TYR A 343 7.89 22.11 -15.95
CA TYR A 343 7.33 22.14 -14.59
C TYR A 343 6.01 22.94 -14.51
N HIS A 344 5.88 24.04 -15.27
CA HIS A 344 4.66 24.83 -15.31
C HIS A 344 3.49 24.07 -15.94
N GLN A 345 3.72 23.38 -17.05
CA GLN A 345 2.71 22.55 -17.71
C GLN A 345 2.27 21.40 -16.80
N PHE A 346 3.21 20.77 -16.09
CA PHE A 346 2.88 19.71 -15.14
C PHE A 346 2.03 20.21 -13.96
N ASN A 347 2.37 21.38 -13.39
CA ASN A 347 1.55 21.99 -12.35
C ASN A 347 0.16 22.41 -12.83
N GLN A 348 0.03 22.82 -14.10
CA GLN A 348 -1.28 23.11 -14.67
C GLN A 348 -2.11 21.84 -14.79
N PHE A 349 -1.51 20.72 -15.21
CA PHE A 349 -2.16 19.42 -15.24
C PHE A 349 -2.68 18.98 -13.87
N LEU A 350 -1.92 19.21 -12.79
CA LEU A 350 -2.35 18.84 -11.42
C LEU A 350 -3.50 19.70 -10.87
N ARG A 351 -3.78 20.86 -11.47
CA ARG A 351 -4.87 21.76 -11.06
C ARG A 351 -6.19 21.49 -11.79
N LEU A 352 -6.13 20.76 -12.90
CA LEU A 352 -7.31 20.26 -13.62
C LEU A 352 -7.91 19.08 -12.86
#